data_AF-A0A4P6JMY7-F1
#
_entry.id   AF-A0A4P6JMY7-F1
#
_cell.length_a   1.000
_cell.length_b   1.000
_cell.length_c   1.000
_cell.angle_alpha   90.00
_cell.angle_beta   90.00
_cell.angle_gamma   90.00
#
_symmetry.space_group_name_H-M   'P 1'
#
loop_
_entity.id
_entity.type
_entity.pdbx_description
1 polymer ?
#
loop_
_entity_poly.entity_id
_entity_poly.type
_entity_poly.pdbx_seq_one_letter_code
_entity_poly.pdbx_strand_id
1 'polypeptide(L)'
;MLVCIDLLAVGMGIGLTAPPLTTTLLGTVAAEHAGVASGALNACRQVGGVLGIALFGSLIQTPSAFVSGLHLSALLAGGITGLACLLAWMYIQRKL
;
A
#
# COMPACT_ATOMS: atom_id res chain seq x y z
N MET A 1 16.05 -0.05 -18.25
CA MET A 1 16.27 -1.28 -17.46
C MET A 1 15.93 -1.09 -15.99
N LEU A 2 16.41 -0.04 -15.29
CA LEU A 2 16.04 0.23 -13.88
C LEU A 2 14.52 0.28 -13.64
N VAL A 3 13.80 1.07 -14.43
CA VAL A 3 12.34 1.19 -14.31
C VAL A 3 11.61 -0.16 -14.42
N CYS A 4 12.11 -1.09 -15.25
CA CYS A 4 11.53 -2.42 -15.37
C CYS A 4 11.72 -3.24 -14.08
N ILE A 5 12.87 -3.11 -13.43
CA ILE A 5 13.16 -3.76 -12.15
C ILE A 5 12.26 -3.19 -11.05
N ASP A 6 12.07 -1.87 -11.03
CA ASP A 6 11.19 -1.21 -10.06
C ASP A 6 9.73 -1.67 -10.24
N LEU A 7 9.23 -1.72 -11.48
CA LEU A 7 7.88 -2.21 -11.77
C LEU A 7 7.70 -3.69 -11.40
N LEU A 8 8.72 -4.53 -11.65
CA LEU A 8 8.71 -5.93 -11.24
C LEU A 8 8.70 -6.06 -9.70
N ALA A 9 9.50 -5.26 -9.00
CA ALA A 9 9.54 -5.26 -7.54
C ALA A 9 8.19 -4.83 -6.94
N VAL A 10 7.56 -3.79 -7.49
CA VAL A 10 6.21 -3.35 -7.10
C VAL A 10 5.18 -4.44 -7.38
N GLY A 11 5.19 -5.03 -8.58
CA GLY A 11 4.27 -6.11 -8.95
C GLY A 11 4.39 -7.32 -8.04
N MET A 12 5.62 -7.76 -7.74
CA MET A 12 5.88 -8.83 -6.78
C MET A 12 5.38 -8.48 -5.39
N GLY A 13 5.68 -7.29 -4.88
CA GLY A 13 5.22 -6.83 -3.57
C GLY A 13 3.70 -6.86 -3.44
N ILE A 14 2.98 -6.35 -4.44
CA ILE A 14 1.51 -6.39 -4.49
C ILE A 14 1.01 -7.84 -4.54
N GLY A 15 1.59 -8.68 -5.39
CA GLY A 15 1.21 -10.09 -5.53
C GLY A 15 1.41 -10.91 -4.25
N LEU A 16 2.46 -10.61 -3.49
CA LEU A 16 2.77 -11.29 -2.23
C LEU A 16 1.92 -10.81 -1.04
N THR A 17 1.38 -9.58 -1.10
CA THR A 17 0.67 -8.98 0.03
C THR A 17 -0.85 -8.96 -0.15
N ALA A 18 -1.36 -8.70 -1.35
CA ALA A 18 -2.78 -8.48 -1.56
C ALA A 18 -3.67 -9.71 -1.30
N PRO A 19 -3.32 -10.93 -1.77
CA PRO A 19 -4.12 -12.11 -1.48
C PRO A 19 -4.11 -12.50 0.01
N PRO A 20 -2.96 -12.65 0.70
CA PRO A 20 -2.93 -12.99 2.11
C PRO A 20 -3.64 -11.97 3.01
N LEU A 21 -3.54 -10.68 2.70
CA LEU A 21 -4.25 -9.64 3.46
C LEU A 21 -5.76 -9.80 3.34
N THR A 22 -6.25 -10.09 2.14
CA THR A 22 -7.69 -10.28 1.90
C THR A 22 -8.20 -11.52 2.61
N THR A 23 -7.51 -12.66 2.45
CA THR A 23 -7.93 -13.93 3.06
C THR A 23 -7.85 -13.90 4.58
N THR A 24 -6.80 -13.30 5.15
CA THR A 24 -6.65 -13.15 6.60
C THR A 24 -7.76 -12.26 7.17
N LEU A 25 -8.05 -11.12 6.53
CA LEU A 25 -9.08 -10.20 7.01
C LEU A 25 -10.47 -10.86 6.96
N LEU A 26 -10.84 -11.47 5.84
CA LEU A 26 -12.13 -12.14 5.72
C LEU A 26 -12.25 -13.39 6.60
N GLY A 27 -11.14 -14.08 6.88
CA GLY A 27 -11.11 -15.21 7.80
C GLY A 27 -11.33 -14.84 9.28
N THR A 28 -11.26 -13.55 9.64
CA THR A 28 -11.47 -13.09 11.03
C THR A 28 -12.93 -12.77 11.36
N VAL A 29 -13.82 -12.74 10.35
CA VAL A 29 -15.23 -12.39 10.52
C VAL A 29 -16.14 -13.59 10.26
N ALA A 30 -17.33 -13.61 10.87
CA ALA A 30 -18.35 -14.60 10.57
C ALA A 30 -18.81 -14.49 9.10
N ALA A 31 -19.21 -15.62 8.50
CA ALA A 31 -19.58 -15.69 7.08
C ALA A 31 -20.71 -14.72 6.71
N GLU A 32 -21.66 -14.49 7.63
CA GLU A 32 -22.76 -13.52 7.48
C GLU A 32 -22.29 -12.06 7.36
N HIS A 33 -21.08 -11.74 7.82
CA HIS A 33 -20.48 -10.40 7.76
C HIS A 33 -19.40 -10.27 6.69
N ALA A 34 -19.09 -11.33 5.93
CA ALA A 34 -18.04 -11.32 4.91
C ALA A 34 -18.26 -10.23 3.84
N GLY A 35 -19.52 -9.97 3.48
CA GLY A 35 -19.88 -8.89 2.55
C GLY A 35 -19.52 -7.50 3.07
N VAL A 36 -19.80 -7.22 4.35
CA VAL A 36 -19.47 -5.94 5.01
C VAL A 36 -17.95 -5.79 5.13
N ALA A 37 -17.23 -6.84 5.53
CA ALA A 37 -15.78 -6.82 5.65
C ALA A 37 -15.08 -6.61 4.30
N SER A 38 -15.55 -7.27 3.23
CA SER A 38 -15.05 -7.07 1.87
C SER A 38 -15.34 -5.65 1.36
N GLY A 39 -16.56 -5.14 1.61
CA GLY A 39 -16.94 -3.76 1.30
C GLY A 39 -16.03 -2.75 1.99
N ALA A 40 -15.77 -2.92 3.29
CA ALA A 40 -14.85 -2.09 4.05
C ALA A 40 -13.42 -2.15 3.50
N LEU A 41 -12.91 -3.36 3.18
CA LEU A 41 -11.59 -3.52 2.58
C LEU A 41 -11.47 -2.80 1.22
N ASN A 42 -12.48 -2.91 0.37
CA ASN A 42 -12.50 -2.20 -0.91
C ASN A 42 -12.65 -0.68 -0.75
N ALA A 43 -13.40 -0.21 0.24
CA ALA A 43 -13.47 1.21 0.58
C ALA A 43 -12.10 1.74 1.03
N CYS A 44 -11.41 1.02 1.93
CA CYS A 44 -10.06 1.36 2.36
C CYS A 44 -9.06 1.43 1.19
N ARG A 45 -9.14 0.49 0.24
CA ARG A 45 -8.31 0.50 -0.98
C ARG A 45 -8.58 1.72 -1.85
N GLN A 46 -9.85 2.06 -2.07
CA GLN A 46 -10.24 3.23 -2.86
C GLN A 46 -9.77 4.53 -2.21
N VAL A 47 -10.00 4.69 -0.90
CA VAL A 47 -9.52 5.85 -0.14
C VAL A 47 -7.99 5.96 -0.24
N GLY A 48 -7.27 4.86 0.00
CA GLY A 48 -5.82 4.83 -0.14
C GLY A 48 -5.35 5.21 -1.56
N GLY A 49 -6.02 4.70 -2.59
CA GLY A 49 -5.73 5.03 -3.98
C GLY A 49 -5.92 6.52 -4.29
N VAL A 50 -7.06 7.10 -3.91
CA VAL A 50 -7.33 8.53 -4.12
C VAL A 50 -6.35 9.40 -3.34
N LEU A 51 -6.03 9.05 -2.10
CA LEU A 51 -5.03 9.77 -1.30
C LEU A 51 -3.63 9.70 -1.92
N GLY A 52 -3.22 8.53 -2.40
CA GLY A 52 -1.93 8.36 -3.09
C GLY A 52 -1.86 9.20 -4.37
N ILE A 53 -2.91 9.17 -5.19
CA ILE A 53 -3.00 9.98 -6.42
C ILE A 53 -2.90 11.48 -6.10
N ALA A 54 -3.68 11.95 -5.11
CA ALA A 54 -3.69 13.36 -4.74
C ALA A 54 -2.34 13.83 -4.17
N LEU A 55 -1.79 13.07 -3.22
CA LEU A 55 -0.53 13.40 -2.57
C LEU A 55 0.63 13.40 -3.57
N PHE A 56 0.87 12.26 -4.22
CA PHE A 56 2.03 12.13 -5.12
C PHE A 56 1.86 12.95 -6.40
N GLY A 57 0.63 13.09 -6.90
CA GLY A 57 0.33 13.98 -8.02
C GLY A 57 0.65 15.45 -7.74
N SER A 58 0.32 15.93 -6.53
CA SER A 58 0.66 17.32 -6.11
C SER A 58 2.17 17.56 -6.05
N LEU A 59 2.95 16.54 -5.67
CA LEU A 59 4.41 16.66 -5.53
C LEU A 59 5.14 16.78 -6.88
N ILE A 60 4.55 16.27 -7.96
CA ILE A 60 5.15 16.26 -9.30
C ILE A 60 4.50 17.25 -10.27
N GLN A 61 3.58 18.11 -9.80
CA GLN A 61 2.77 18.98 -10.65
C GLN A 61 3.60 20.00 -11.45
N THR A 62 4.71 20.47 -10.91
CA THR A 62 5.53 21.53 -11.53
C THR A 62 6.73 20.94 -12.30
N PRO A 63 6.90 21.24 -13.60
CA PRO A 63 7.99 20.68 -14.40
C PRO A 63 9.40 20.94 -13.85
N SER A 64 9.65 22.16 -13.33
CA SER A 64 10.95 22.53 -12.76
C SER A 64 11.30 21.79 -11.46
N ALA A 65 10.30 21.26 -10.75
CA ALA A 65 10.47 20.51 -9.51
C ALA A 65 10.21 19.00 -9.67
N PHE A 66 9.91 18.53 -10.89
CA PHE A 66 9.45 17.16 -11.15
C PHE A 66 10.39 16.09 -10.57
N VAL A 67 11.70 16.21 -10.82
CA VAL A 67 12.69 15.22 -10.36
C VAL A 67 12.80 15.21 -8.84
N SER A 68 12.85 16.39 -8.21
CA SER A 68 12.86 16.51 -6.74
C SER A 68 11.58 15.97 -6.11
N GLY A 69 10.42 16.26 -6.72
CA GLY A 69 9.12 15.74 -6.31
C GLY A 69 9.02 14.22 -6.43
N LEU A 70 9.61 13.63 -7.48
CA LEU A 70 9.67 12.19 -7.68
C LEU A 70 10.55 11.51 -6.61
N HIS A 71 11.71 12.08 -6.29
CA HIS A 71 12.56 11.59 -5.19
C HIS A 71 11.86 11.67 -3.83
N LEU A 72 11.19 12.78 -3.55
CA LEU A 72 10.41 12.94 -2.31
C LEU A 72 9.26 11.93 -2.25
N SER A 73 8.56 11.71 -3.36
CA SER A 73 7.50 10.70 -3.46
C SER A 73 8.04 9.29 -3.18
N ALA A 74 9.21 8.94 -3.73
CA ALA A 74 9.86 7.65 -3.48
C ALA A 74 10.25 7.47 -2.00
N LEU A 75 10.81 8.52 -1.36
CA LEU A 75 11.14 8.50 0.06
C LEU A 75 9.90 8.35 0.96
N LEU A 76 8.83 9.08 0.66
CA LEU A 76 7.58 8.99 1.41
C LEU A 76 6.92 7.61 1.23
N ALA A 77 6.83 7.11 -0.01
CA ALA A 77 6.27 5.80 -0.30
C ALA A 77 7.07 4.67 0.39
N GLY A 78 8.41 4.73 0.29
CA GLY A 78 9.31 3.80 0.96
C GLY A 78 9.19 3.87 2.49
N GLY A 79 9.14 5.09 3.05
CA GLY A 79 8.99 5.30 4.49
C GLY A 79 7.66 4.80 5.04
N ILE A 80 6.54 5.11 4.38
CA ILE A 80 5.20 4.66 4.77
C ILE A 80 5.11 3.13 4.70
N THR A 81 5.61 2.53 3.62
CA THR A 81 5.60 1.08 3.44
C THR A 81 6.52 0.40 4.45
N GLY A 82 7.72 0.94 4.68
CA GLY A 82 8.65 0.45 5.68
C GLY A 82 8.07 0.50 7.10
N LEU A 83 7.43 1.60 7.48
CA LEU A 83 6.72 1.73 8.76
C LEU A 83 5.58 0.71 8.87
N ALA A 84 4.78 0.54 7.83
CA ALA A 84 3.70 -0.46 7.81
C ALA A 84 4.24 -1.89 8.00
N CYS A 85 5.34 -2.24 7.32
CA CYS A 85 6.03 -3.52 7.50
C CYS A 85 6.56 -3.69 8.93
N LEU A 86 7.17 -2.66 9.50
CA LEU A 86 7.68 -2.69 10.88
C LEU A 86 6.54 -2.88 11.89
N LEU A 87 5.45 -2.14 11.76
CA LEU A 87 4.28 -2.27 12.62
C LEU A 87 3.64 -3.66 12.51
N ALA A 88 3.50 -4.19 11.29
CA ALA A 88 3.00 -5.54 11.07
C ALA A 88 3.91 -6.58 11.72
N TRP A 89 5.23 -6.45 11.55
CA TRP A 89 6.22 -7.32 12.17
C TRP A 89 6.12 -7.29 13.70
N MET A 90 6.12 -6.10 14.30
CA MET A 90 5.98 -5.93 15.75
C MET A 90 4.69 -6.54 16.28
N TYR A 91 3.58 -6.39 15.55
CA TYR A 91 2.29 -6.95 15.95
C TYR A 91 2.28 -8.49 15.87
N ILE A 92 2.88 -9.07 14.84
CA ILE A 92 3.02 -10.52 14.69
C ILE A 92 3.89 -11.09 15.82
N GLN A 93 5.04 -10.47 16.11
CA GLN A 93 5.95 -10.90 17.18
C GLN A 93 5.33 -10.81 18.58
N ARG A 94 4.39 -9.90 18.81
CA ARG A 94 3.65 -9.81 20.09
C ARG A 94 2.64 -10.94 20.29
N LYS A 95 2.20 -11.60 19.22
CA LYS A 95 1.22 -12.71 19.27
C LYS A 95 1.87 -14.09 19.30
N LEU A 96 3.17 -14.18 19.00
CA LEU A 96 4.00 -15.39 19.14
C LEU A 96 4.60 -15.45 20.54
#